data_AF-A0A7V3CZH1-F1
#
_entry.id   AF-A0A7V3CZH1-F1
#
_cell.length_a   1.000
_cell.length_b   1.000
_cell.length_c   1.000
_cell.angle_alpha   90.00
_cell.angle_beta   90.00
_cell.angle_gamma   90.00
#
_symmetry.space_group_name_H-M   'P 1'
#
loop_
_entity.id
_entity.type
_entity.pdbx_description
1 polymer ?
#
loop_
_entity_poly.entity_id
_entity_poly.type
_entity_poly.pdbx_seq_one_letter_code
_entity_poly.pdbx_strand_id
1 'polypeptide(L)'
;MYKSIILILTFISINFFAQQKNNVSFLLENESKLSFTQTIDSLKNCGNRNGWKVLTIHDLQQSLKKNGKEVLPANVFELCNPKYS
;
A
#
# COMPACT_ATOMS: atom_id res chain seq x y z
N MET A 1 -2.67 -29.23 30.33
CA MET A 1 -3.81 -28.97 29.42
C MET A 1 -4.23 -27.51 29.39
N TYR A 2 -4.65 -26.88 30.50
CA TYR A 2 -5.18 -25.50 30.46
C TYR A 2 -4.14 -24.43 30.04
N LYS A 3 -2.85 -24.60 30.41
CA LYS A 3 -1.75 -23.70 29.99
C LYS A 3 -1.53 -23.68 28.46
N SER A 4 -1.65 -24.83 27.81
CA SER A 4 -1.54 -24.93 26.34
C SER A 4 -2.74 -24.28 25.64
N ILE A 5 -3.94 -24.37 26.23
CA ILE A 5 -5.15 -23.73 25.70
C ILE A 5 -5.06 -22.20 25.80
N ILE A 6 -4.54 -21.67 26.92
CA ILE A 6 -4.30 -20.22 27.09
C ILE A 6 -3.28 -19.69 26.07
N LEU A 7 -2.22 -20.46 25.79
CA LEU A 7 -1.21 -20.08 24.80
C LEU A 7 -1.78 -20.00 23.37
N ILE A 8 -2.69 -20.91 23.02
CA ILE A 8 -3.35 -20.92 21.71
C ILE A 8 -4.34 -19.76 21.57
N LEU A 9 -5.13 -19.49 22.61
CA LEU A 9 -6.10 -18.38 22.62
C LEU A 9 -5.42 -17.00 22.55
N THR A 10 -4.27 -16.85 23.20
CA THR A 10 -3.46 -15.62 23.10
C THR A 10 -2.84 -15.44 21.72
N PHE A 11 -2.40 -16.52 21.06
CA PHE A 11 -1.87 -16.43 19.70
C PHE A 11 -2.95 -16.08 18.66
N ILE A 12 -4.16 -16.63 18.79
CA ILE A 12 -5.28 -16.33 17.90
C ILE A 12 -5.74 -14.86 18.02
N SER A 13 -5.79 -14.33 19.24
CA SER A 13 -6.22 -12.95 19.49
C SER A 13 -5.22 -11.90 18.97
N ILE A 14 -3.91 -12.18 18.99
CA ILE A 14 -2.88 -11.27 18.41
C ILE A 14 -3.05 -11.12 16.89
N ASN A 15 -3.40 -12.19 16.18
CA ASN A 15 -3.60 -12.14 14.72
C ASN A 15 -4.87 -11.38 14.33
N PHE A 16 -5.90 -11.33 15.20
CA PHE A 16 -7.17 -10.70 14.89
C PHE A 16 -7.13 -9.17 14.87
N PHE A 17 -6.17 -8.54 15.59
CA PHE A 17 -6.02 -7.08 15.60
C PHE A 17 -5.36 -6.51 14.35
N ALA A 18 -4.68 -7.31 13.53
CA ALA A 18 -3.87 -6.82 12.41
C ALA A 18 -4.67 -6.42 11.16
N GLN A 19 -5.99 -6.66 11.11
CA GLN A 19 -6.82 -6.42 9.93
C GLN A 19 -8.11 -5.66 10.21
N GLN A 20 -8.06 -4.58 11.00
CA GLN A 20 -9.17 -3.63 11.00
C GLN A 20 -9.07 -2.74 9.75
N LYS A 21 -9.68 -3.21 8.65
CA LYS A 21 -9.83 -2.44 7.40
C LYS A 21 -10.76 -1.25 7.66
N ASN A 22 -10.19 -0.10 8.01
CA ASN A 22 -10.95 1.14 8.14
C ASN A 22 -11.47 1.54 6.76
N ASN A 23 -12.79 1.51 6.57
CA ASN A 23 -13.42 1.96 5.33
C ASN A 23 -13.48 3.49 5.34
N VAL A 24 -12.46 4.12 4.75
CA VAL A 24 -12.39 5.57 4.62
C VAL A 24 -13.14 5.95 3.33
N SER A 25 -14.29 6.62 3.45
CA SER A 25 -15.20 6.83 2.30
C SER A 25 -14.63 7.66 1.14
N PHE A 26 -13.50 8.36 1.36
CA PHE A 26 -12.83 9.18 0.35
C PHE A 26 -11.61 8.49 -0.28
N LEU A 27 -11.26 7.28 0.16
CA LEU A 27 -10.13 6.51 -0.38
C LEU A 27 -10.65 5.30 -1.15
N LEU A 28 -10.25 5.18 -2.41
CA LEU A 28 -10.45 3.97 -3.19
C LEU A 28 -9.20 3.10 -3.06
N GLU A 29 -9.36 1.94 -2.44
CA GLU A 29 -8.31 0.94 -2.31
C GLU A 29 -8.61 -0.28 -3.19
N ASN A 30 -7.62 -0.73 -3.94
CA ASN A 30 -7.70 -1.94 -4.75
C ASN A 30 -6.39 -2.71 -4.65
N GLU A 31 -6.43 -3.90 -4.04
CA GLU A 31 -5.25 -4.74 -3.88
C GLU A 31 -4.84 -5.35 -5.22
N SER A 32 -3.57 -5.15 -5.60
CA SER A 32 -3.03 -5.70 -6.84
C SER A 32 -2.70 -7.18 -6.69
N LYS A 33 -2.97 -7.97 -7.74
CA LYS A 33 -2.52 -9.37 -7.84
C LYS A 33 -1.07 -9.51 -8.37
N LEU A 34 -0.43 -8.39 -8.68
CA LEU A 34 0.93 -8.33 -9.23
C LEU A 34 1.94 -8.04 -8.12
N SER A 35 3.23 -8.29 -8.37
CA SER A 35 4.28 -7.82 -7.47
C SER A 35 4.34 -6.29 -7.45
N PHE A 36 4.92 -5.70 -6.41
CA PHE A 36 5.03 -4.23 -6.28
C PHE A 36 5.56 -3.56 -7.55
N THR A 37 6.69 -4.03 -8.09
CA THR A 37 7.29 -3.49 -9.32
C THR A 37 6.37 -3.66 -10.53
N GLN A 38 5.75 -4.82 -10.69
CA GLN A 38 4.80 -5.07 -11.78
C GLN A 38 3.55 -4.19 -11.66
N THR A 39 3.05 -3.94 -10.45
CA THR A 39 1.95 -3.02 -10.19
C THR A 39 2.34 -1.59 -10.60
N ILE A 40 3.54 -1.13 -10.21
CA ILE A 40 4.05 0.19 -10.61
C ILE A 40 4.09 0.33 -12.13
N ASP A 41 4.67 -0.64 -12.84
CA ASP A 41 4.79 -0.59 -14.29
C ASP A 41 3.43 -0.66 -14.98
N SER A 42 2.53 -1.52 -14.48
CA SER A 42 1.15 -1.63 -14.97
C SER A 42 0.38 -0.31 -14.80
N LEU A 43 0.49 0.35 -13.64
CA LEU A 43 -0.16 1.64 -13.37
C LEU A 43 0.38 2.75 -14.28
N LYS A 44 1.71 2.86 -14.43
CA LYS A 44 2.34 3.82 -15.36
C LYS A 44 1.85 3.63 -16.79
N ASN A 45 1.83 2.38 -17.26
CA ASN A 45 1.39 2.04 -18.60
C ASN A 45 -0.10 2.32 -18.80
N CYS A 46 -0.94 1.98 -17.81
CA CYS A 46 -2.37 2.25 -17.85
C CYS A 46 -2.65 3.76 -17.88
N GLY A 47 -2.05 4.54 -16.98
CA GLY A 47 -2.20 5.99 -16.94
C GLY A 47 -1.80 6.63 -18.27
N ASN A 48 -0.62 6.28 -18.79
CA ASN A 48 -0.11 6.80 -20.06
C ASN A 48 -1.06 6.55 -21.23
N ARG A 49 -1.64 5.35 -21.35
CA ARG A 49 -2.61 5.03 -22.40
C ARG A 49 -3.92 5.81 -22.28
N ASN A 50 -4.25 6.29 -21.08
CA ASN A 50 -5.46 7.07 -20.79
C ASN A 50 -5.18 8.58 -20.66
N GLY A 51 -4.00 9.06 -21.09
CA GLY A 51 -3.64 10.47 -21.09
C GLY A 51 -3.24 11.04 -19.72
N TRP A 52 -3.07 10.19 -18.70
CA TRP A 52 -2.54 10.58 -17.39
C TRP A 52 -1.03 10.39 -17.37
N LYS A 53 -0.29 11.49 -17.16
CA LYS A 53 1.18 11.48 -17.08
C LYS A 53 1.64 11.51 -15.65
N VAL A 54 2.70 10.75 -15.36
CA VAL A 54 3.40 10.81 -14.08
C VAL A 54 4.27 12.06 -14.06
N LEU A 55 4.02 12.96 -13.12
CA LEU A 55 4.83 14.15 -12.90
C LEU A 55 6.02 13.83 -11.98
N THR A 56 5.75 13.13 -10.88
CA THR A 56 6.77 12.68 -9.95
C THR A 56 6.38 11.37 -9.30
N ILE A 57 7.39 10.67 -8.76
CA ILE A 57 7.22 9.48 -7.94
C ILE A 57 8.06 9.67 -6.69
N HIS A 58 7.41 9.69 -5.53
CA HIS A 58 8.08 9.77 -4.25
C HIS A 58 8.28 8.36 -3.71
N ASP A 59 9.53 7.95 -3.51
CA ASP A 59 9.87 6.73 -2.79
C ASP A 59 9.79 6.99 -1.28
N LEU A 60 8.66 6.61 -0.69
CA LEU A 60 8.44 6.82 0.74
C LEU A 60 9.30 5.88 1.58
N GLN A 61 9.60 4.67 1.09
CA GLN A 61 10.45 3.74 1.80
C GLN A 61 11.85 4.35 1.97
N GLN A 62 12.45 4.86 0.90
CA GLN A 62 13.76 5.51 0.95
C GLN A 62 13.70 6.78 1.81
N SER A 63 12.65 7.58 1.68
CA SER A 63 12.50 8.83 2.43
C SER A 63 12.35 8.61 3.94
N LEU A 64 11.57 7.61 4.34
CA LEU A 64 11.38 7.24 5.74
C LEU A 64 12.62 6.56 6.32
N LYS A 65 13.32 5.74 5.52
CA LYS A 65 14.59 5.14 5.91
C LYS A 65 15.66 6.17 6.28
N LYS A 66 15.76 7.26 5.51
CA LYS A 66 16.65 8.41 5.82
C LYS A 66 16.34 9.05 7.19
N ASN A 67 15.14 8.84 7.71
CA ASN A 67 14.67 9.33 9.01
C ASN A 67 14.58 8.23 10.07
N GLY A 68 15.31 7.11 9.88
CA GLY A 68 15.39 6.02 10.86
C GLY A 68 14.11 5.19 10.98
N LYS A 69 13.26 5.18 9.95
CA LYS A 69 12.03 4.37 9.90
C LYS A 69 12.13 3.33 8.79
N GLU A 70 12.13 2.06 9.19
CA GLU A 70 12.05 0.94 8.25
C GLU A 70 10.58 0.59 7.99
N VAL A 71 10.19 0.56 6.71
CA VAL A 71 8.83 0.30 6.25
C VAL A 71 8.83 -0.60 5.02
N LEU A 72 7.67 -1.17 4.69
CA LEU A 72 7.46 -1.87 3.43
C LEU A 72 7.59 -0.91 2.22
N PRO A 73 7.84 -1.42 1.00
CA PRO A 73 7.89 -0.60 -0.20
C PRO A 73 6.61 0.21 -0.40
N ALA A 74 6.76 1.52 -0.61
CA ALA A 74 5.64 2.44 -0.81
C ALA A 74 6.05 3.60 -1.71
N ASN A 75 5.30 3.79 -2.79
CA ASN A 75 5.50 4.89 -3.75
C ASN A 75 4.25 5.74 -3.83
N VAL A 76 4.41 7.07 -3.84
CA VAL A 76 3.33 8.02 -4.13
C VAL A 76 3.54 8.57 -5.53
N PHE A 77 2.49 8.51 -6.35
CA PHE A 77 2.49 8.99 -7.73
C PHE A 77 1.70 10.28 -7.81
N GLU A 78 2.31 11.32 -8.37
CA GLU A 78 1.58 12.52 -8.78
C GLU A 78 1.26 12.40 -10.27
N LEU A 79 -0.02 12.46 -10.60
CA LEU A 79 -0.52 12.30 -11.96
C LEU A 79 -1.21 13.57 -12.43
N CYS A 80 -1.03 13.91 -13.71
CA CYS A 80 -1.74 15.01 -14.35
C CYS A 80 -2.33 14.59 -15.69
N ASN A 81 -3.53 15.09 -15.97
CA ASN A 81 -4.14 15.03 -17.28
C ASN A 81 -4.63 16.46 -17.62
N PRO A 82 -3.98 17.16 -18.58
CA PRO A 82 -4.30 18.55 -18.90
C PRO A 82 -5.77 18.80 -19.29
N LYS A 83 -6.52 17.75 -19.65
CA LYS A 83 -7.96 17.86 -19.93
C LYS A 83 -8.80 18.11 -18.67
N TYR A 84 -8.33 17.68 -17.50
CA TYR A 84 -9.10 17.65 -16.24
C TYR A 84 -8.41 18.38 -15.08
N SER A 85 -7.25 18.98 -15.30
CA SER A 85 -6.42 19.66 -14.28
C SER A 85 -6.57 21.16 -14.36
#